data_AF-A0A388QTH9-F1
#
_entry.id   AF-A0A388QTH9-F1
#
_cell.length_a   1.000
_cell.length_b   1.000
_cell.length_c   1.000
_cell.angle_alpha   90.00
_cell.angle_beta   90.00
_cell.angle_gamma   90.00
#
_symmetry.space_group_name_H-M   'P 1'
#
loop_
_entity.id
_entity.type
_entity.pdbx_description
1 polymer ?
#
loop_
_entity_poly.entity_id
_entity_poly.type
_entity_poly.pdbx_seq_one_letter_code
_entity_poly.pdbx_strand_id
1 'polypeptide(L)'
;MDTWFLPTAATGLLLLLGAAWWAFGRSPATPRRRPRRRAAIPSAPTGAREVERVAWVLGKLTRVPPRKIAAEATLRETLGRTAPATFLTAVGREFGLELTLTEAGLGMTVAQFAAYVAHVRRGQRKAAAGGRKRAPRTTGDVLDGLAPATLALASELGLRREWELEPARRHLAKEYLRWNARIHLATREEERAAVQARLEQIGRLREALTPARR
;
A
#
# COMPACT_ATOMS: atom_id res chain seq x y z
N MET A 1 43.86 -4.64 -60.08
CA MET A 1 42.40 -4.52 -60.23
C MET A 1 41.86 -5.93 -60.19
N ASP A 2 41.41 -6.35 -59.01
CA ASP A 2 40.02 -6.27 -58.54
C ASP A 2 39.34 -7.61 -58.83
N THR A 3 39.40 -8.53 -57.87
CA THR A 3 38.42 -8.75 -56.78
C THR A 3 37.18 -9.52 -57.25
N TRP A 4 36.60 -10.26 -56.30
CA TRP A 4 35.27 -10.91 -56.33
C TRP A 4 35.23 -12.32 -56.93
N PHE A 5 35.13 -13.32 -56.05
CA PHE A 5 33.86 -14.03 -55.79
C PHE A 5 34.08 -15.13 -54.73
N LEU A 6 33.74 -14.83 -53.48
CA LEU A 6 33.46 -15.85 -52.46
C LEU A 6 32.47 -15.27 -51.44
N PRO A 7 31.14 -15.47 -51.63
CA PRO A 7 30.20 -15.22 -50.54
C PRO A 7 29.13 -16.32 -50.44
N THR A 8 29.50 -17.59 -50.30
CA THR A 8 28.49 -18.67 -50.09
C THR A 8 28.83 -19.65 -48.97
N ALA A 9 30.10 -19.84 -48.61
CA ALA A 9 30.46 -20.77 -47.54
C ALA A 9 30.18 -20.25 -46.13
N ALA A 10 30.26 -18.93 -45.91
CA ALA A 10 30.15 -18.34 -44.57
C ALA A 10 28.72 -18.37 -44.01
N THR A 11 27.70 -18.28 -44.87
CA THR A 11 26.30 -18.21 -44.46
C THR A 11 25.75 -19.56 -43.99
N GLY A 12 26.20 -20.66 -44.60
CA GLY A 12 25.77 -22.02 -44.23
C GLY A 12 26.24 -22.44 -42.83
N LEU A 13 27.47 -22.05 -42.46
CA LEU A 13 28.04 -22.39 -41.16
C LEU A 13 27.36 -21.64 -40.00
N LEU A 14 26.98 -20.38 -40.22
CA LEU A 14 26.25 -19.58 -39.23
C LEU A 14 24.83 -20.12 -38.96
N LEU A 15 24.15 -20.63 -39.99
CA LEU A 15 22.83 -21.25 -39.81
C LEU A 15 22.89 -22.58 -39.06
N LEU A 16 23.93 -23.40 -39.29
CA LEU A 16 24.14 -24.64 -38.55
C LEU A 16 24.50 -24.40 -37.08
N LEU A 17 25.32 -23.38 -36.79
CA LEU A 17 25.65 -23.00 -35.41
C LEU A 17 24.43 -22.41 -34.68
N GLY A 18 23.59 -21.62 -35.37
CA GLY A 18 22.34 -21.10 -34.80
C GLY A 18 21.33 -22.22 -34.47
N ALA A 19 21.18 -23.21 -35.36
CA ALA A 19 20.31 -24.36 -35.13
C ALA A 19 20.84 -25.27 -34.00
N ALA A 20 22.15 -25.50 -33.93
CA ALA A 20 22.77 -26.27 -32.86
C ALA A 20 22.62 -25.57 -31.49
N TRP A 21 22.74 -24.24 -31.44
CA TRP A 21 22.47 -23.47 -30.21
C TRP A 21 21.00 -23.55 -29.79
N TRP A 22 20.05 -23.52 -30.74
CA TRP A 22 18.63 -23.62 -30.42
C TRP A 22 18.21 -25.04 -29.97
N ALA A 23 18.83 -26.08 -30.54
CA ALA A 23 18.55 -27.47 -30.19
C ALA A 23 19.24 -27.94 -28.90
N PHE A 24 20.46 -27.45 -28.59
CA PHE A 24 21.24 -27.88 -27.42
C PHE A 24 21.38 -26.82 -26.31
N GLY A 25 21.00 -25.56 -26.55
CA GLY A 25 20.99 -24.49 -25.53
C GLY A 25 19.84 -24.59 -24.53
N ARG A 26 18.86 -25.47 -24.77
CA ARG A 26 17.93 -25.93 -23.73
C ARG A 26 18.60 -27.07 -22.96
N SER A 27 19.55 -26.72 -22.10
CA SER A 27 20.00 -27.65 -21.06
C SER A 27 18.76 -28.20 -20.34
N PRO A 28 18.63 -29.52 -20.16
CA PRO A 28 17.56 -30.08 -19.35
C PRO A 28 17.66 -29.37 -18.01
N ALA A 29 16.53 -28.83 -17.53
CA ALA A 29 16.43 -28.25 -16.21
C ALA A 29 16.95 -29.29 -15.21
N THR A 30 18.24 -29.20 -14.86
CA THR A 30 18.79 -29.81 -13.65
C THR A 30 17.77 -29.45 -12.58
N PRO A 31 17.18 -30.44 -11.88
CA PRO A 31 16.17 -30.15 -10.89
C PRO A 31 16.80 -29.16 -9.93
N ARG A 32 16.38 -27.89 -10.06
CA ARG A 32 16.81 -26.78 -9.23
C ARG A 32 16.50 -27.30 -7.85
N ARG A 33 17.52 -27.71 -7.10
CA ARG A 33 17.37 -28.12 -5.71
C ARG A 33 16.57 -27.00 -5.08
N ARG A 34 15.28 -27.25 -4.83
CA ARG A 34 14.41 -26.29 -4.15
C ARG A 34 15.24 -25.83 -2.96
N PRO A 35 15.42 -24.52 -2.73
CA PRO A 35 16.14 -24.04 -1.57
C PRO A 35 15.56 -24.82 -0.40
N ARG A 36 16.40 -25.65 0.21
CA ARG A 36 16.03 -26.59 1.26
C ARG A 36 15.27 -25.76 2.25
N ARG A 37 13.94 -25.93 2.28
CA ARG A 37 13.00 -25.07 3.00
C ARG A 37 13.48 -25.15 4.45
N ARG A 38 14.29 -24.17 4.90
CA ARG A 38 14.73 -24.12 6.30
C ARG A 38 13.43 -24.17 7.07
N ALA A 39 13.25 -25.22 7.85
CA ALA A 39 12.00 -25.49 8.54
C ALA A 39 11.55 -24.18 9.17
N ALA A 40 10.39 -23.67 8.74
CA ALA A 40 9.87 -22.44 9.27
C ALA A 40 9.78 -22.62 10.79
N ILE A 41 10.22 -21.62 11.55
CA ILE A 41 10.08 -21.65 13.01
C ILE A 41 8.58 -21.84 13.26
N PRO A 42 8.17 -22.92 13.96
CA PRO A 42 6.76 -23.14 14.24
C PRO A 42 6.26 -21.96 15.09
N SER A 43 5.05 -21.51 14.79
CA SER A 43 4.45 -20.39 15.53
C SER A 43 4.33 -20.71 17.01
N ALA A 44 4.35 -19.68 17.85
CA ALA A 44 4.14 -19.85 19.27
C ALA A 44 2.73 -20.43 19.56
N PRO A 45 2.54 -21.12 20.70
CA PRO A 45 1.24 -21.64 21.10
C PRO A 45 0.15 -20.55 21.12
N THR A 46 -1.06 -20.91 20.69
CA THR A 46 -2.22 -20.01 20.71
C THR A 46 -2.53 -19.58 22.15
N GLY A 47 -2.75 -18.27 22.37
CA GLY A 47 -3.03 -17.70 23.70
C GLY A 47 -1.79 -17.22 24.47
N ALA A 48 -0.58 -17.44 23.96
CA ALA A 48 0.65 -16.94 24.57
C ALA A 48 0.71 -15.41 24.58
N ARG A 49 1.18 -14.83 25.69
CA ARG A 49 1.42 -13.39 25.82
C ARG A 49 2.55 -12.95 24.88
N GLU A 50 2.61 -11.67 24.53
CA GLU A 50 3.62 -11.15 23.58
C GLU A 50 5.06 -11.48 24.02
N VAL A 51 5.37 -11.36 25.31
CA VAL A 51 6.67 -11.74 25.89
C VAL A 51 6.97 -13.22 25.69
N GLU A 52 5.99 -14.11 25.93
CA GLU A 52 6.12 -15.56 25.76
C GLU A 52 6.32 -15.95 24.29
N ARG A 53 5.67 -15.24 23.37
CA ARG A 53 5.86 -15.44 21.93
C ARG A 53 7.25 -15.00 21.48
N VAL A 54 7.76 -13.88 21.99
CA VAL A 54 9.15 -13.45 21.74
C VAL A 54 10.14 -14.46 22.32
N ALA A 55 9.94 -14.92 23.56
CA ALA A 55 10.75 -15.96 24.19
C ALA A 55 10.69 -17.29 23.42
N TRP A 56 9.54 -17.64 22.83
CA TRP A 56 9.42 -18.80 21.95
C TRP A 56 10.32 -18.68 20.73
N VAL A 57 10.26 -17.56 20.01
CA VAL A 57 11.11 -17.31 18.84
C VAL A 57 12.59 -17.34 19.21
N LEU A 58 12.97 -16.68 20.30
CA LEU A 58 14.34 -16.71 20.83
C LEU A 58 14.79 -18.14 21.12
N GLY A 59 13.98 -18.90 21.86
CA GLY A 59 14.32 -20.27 22.24
C GLY A 59 14.47 -21.21 21.05
N LYS A 60 13.70 -21.02 19.98
CA LYS A 60 13.85 -21.79 18.74
C LYS A 60 15.13 -21.44 17.98
N LEU A 61 15.55 -20.18 18.02
CA LEU A 61 16.78 -19.72 17.37
C LEU A 61 18.04 -20.13 18.14
N THR A 62 18.02 -20.00 19.46
CA THR A 62 19.20 -20.24 20.32
C THR A 62 19.26 -21.65 20.90
N ARG A 63 18.23 -22.48 20.63
CA ARG A 63 18.04 -23.84 21.20
C ARG A 63 17.90 -23.84 22.72
N VAL A 64 17.61 -22.70 23.32
CA VAL A 64 17.28 -22.57 24.75
C VAL A 64 15.78 -22.81 24.94
N PRO A 65 15.34 -23.60 25.94
CA PRO A 65 13.92 -23.74 26.21
C PRO A 65 13.26 -22.38 26.47
N PRO A 66 12.13 -22.02 25.82
CA PRO A 66 11.50 -20.71 25.97
C PRO A 66 11.18 -20.32 27.42
N ARG A 67 10.84 -21.31 28.26
CA ARG A 67 10.55 -21.11 29.69
C ARG A 67 11.78 -20.70 30.52
N LYS A 68 12.99 -20.91 30.01
CA LYS A 68 14.25 -20.52 30.67
C LYS A 68 14.72 -19.13 30.26
N ILE A 69 14.07 -18.48 29.31
CA ILE A 69 14.44 -17.13 28.87
C ILE A 69 13.77 -16.13 29.80
N ALA A 70 14.57 -15.48 30.64
CA ALA A 70 14.08 -14.47 31.57
C ALA A 70 13.62 -13.22 30.80
N ALA A 71 12.51 -12.64 31.23
CA ALA A 71 11.95 -11.43 30.62
C ALA A 71 12.90 -10.22 30.76
N GLU A 72 13.69 -10.18 31.84
CA GLU A 72 14.68 -9.13 32.11
C GLU A 72 16.04 -9.36 31.45
N ALA A 73 16.28 -10.54 30.86
CA ALA A 73 17.52 -10.78 30.15
C ALA A 73 17.60 -9.88 28.91
N THR A 74 18.81 -9.38 28.62
CA THR A 74 19.00 -8.51 27.45
C THR A 74 18.94 -9.31 26.15
N LEU A 75 18.48 -8.69 25.06
CA LEU A 75 18.48 -9.31 23.74
C LEU A 75 19.91 -9.69 23.32
N ARG A 76 20.90 -8.84 23.60
CA ARG A 76 22.31 -9.11 23.30
C ARG A 76 22.81 -10.40 23.96
N GLU A 77 22.52 -10.58 25.24
CA GLU A 77 22.92 -11.77 25.98
C GLU A 77 22.18 -13.02 25.49
N THR A 78 20.86 -12.92 25.32
CA THR A 78 20.01 -14.06 24.95
C THR A 78 20.21 -14.52 23.52
N LEU A 79 20.55 -13.64 22.58
CA LEU A 79 20.83 -14.00 21.19
C LEU A 79 22.17 -14.72 21.02
N GLY A 80 23.15 -14.41 21.87
CA GLY A 80 24.50 -14.97 21.82
C GLY A 80 25.14 -14.81 20.43
N ARG A 81 25.32 -15.92 19.71
CA ARG A 81 25.90 -15.94 18.35
C ARG A 81 24.89 -15.72 17.22
N THR A 82 23.60 -15.60 17.54
CA THR A 82 22.54 -15.46 16.54
C THR A 82 22.55 -14.05 15.97
N ALA A 83 22.63 -13.92 14.65
CA ALA A 83 22.59 -12.62 14.00
C ALA A 83 21.26 -11.89 14.31
N PRO A 84 21.30 -10.63 14.80
CA PRO A 84 20.11 -9.88 15.17
C PRO A 84 19.07 -9.75 14.05
N ALA A 85 19.52 -9.58 12.80
CA ALA A 85 18.63 -9.52 11.64
C ALA A 85 17.81 -10.82 11.44
N THR A 86 18.38 -11.97 11.79
CA THR A 86 17.67 -13.27 11.71
C THR A 86 16.57 -13.33 12.76
N PHE A 87 16.86 -12.84 13.97
CA PHE A 87 15.87 -12.72 15.04
C PHE A 87 14.74 -11.77 14.67
N LEU A 88 15.05 -10.55 14.22
CA LEU A 88 14.03 -9.57 13.81
C LEU A 88 13.15 -10.08 12.68
N THR A 89 13.73 -10.78 11.70
CA THR A 89 12.96 -11.42 10.62
C THR A 89 12.03 -12.50 11.16
N ALA A 90 12.48 -13.32 12.11
CA ALA A 90 11.68 -14.38 12.71
C ALA A 90 10.52 -13.82 13.55
N VAL A 91 10.78 -12.81 14.38
CA VAL A 91 9.74 -12.12 15.16
C VAL A 91 8.79 -11.38 14.21
N GLY A 92 9.30 -10.69 13.21
CA GLY A 92 8.48 -10.03 12.19
C GLY A 92 7.50 -11.00 11.54
N ARG A 93 7.95 -12.20 11.16
CA ARG A 93 7.06 -13.25 10.64
C ARG A 93 6.03 -13.75 11.66
N GLU A 94 6.43 -13.92 12.92
CA GLU A 94 5.53 -14.38 14.00
C GLU A 94 4.40 -13.37 14.29
N PHE A 95 4.67 -12.07 14.13
CA PHE A 95 3.71 -11.01 14.42
C PHE A 95 3.11 -10.33 13.17
N GLY A 96 3.56 -10.70 11.96
CA GLY A 96 3.17 -10.04 10.71
C GLY A 96 3.65 -8.60 10.62
N LEU A 97 4.85 -8.31 11.15
CA LEU A 97 5.43 -6.96 11.23
C LEU A 97 6.76 -6.90 10.48
N GLU A 98 7.10 -5.73 9.97
CA GLU A 98 8.48 -5.40 9.62
C GLU A 98 9.13 -4.72 10.83
N LEU A 99 10.23 -5.30 11.32
CA LEU A 99 10.91 -4.83 12.52
C LEU A 99 12.36 -4.47 12.18
N THR A 100 12.77 -3.29 12.64
CA THR A 100 14.14 -2.82 12.57
C THR A 100 14.58 -2.36 13.95
N LEU A 101 15.81 -2.68 14.33
CA LEU A 101 16.44 -2.18 15.55
C LEU A 101 17.81 -1.63 15.19
N THR A 102 18.20 -0.54 15.86
CA THR A 102 19.59 -0.09 15.90
C THR A 102 20.40 -0.98 16.84
N GLU A 103 21.74 -0.91 16.77
CA GLU A 103 22.61 -1.71 17.66
C GLU A 103 22.37 -1.43 19.15
N ALA A 104 22.03 -0.18 19.50
CA ALA A 104 21.64 0.20 20.85
C ALA A 104 20.36 -0.52 21.31
N GLY A 105 19.43 -0.80 20.38
CA GLY A 105 18.20 -1.55 20.64
C GLY A 105 18.43 -2.99 21.11
N LEU A 106 19.61 -3.57 20.88
CA LEU A 106 19.96 -4.90 21.41
C LEU A 106 20.24 -4.89 22.91
N GLY A 107 20.41 -3.72 23.53
CA GLY A 107 20.49 -3.57 24.98
C GLY A 107 19.15 -3.71 25.69
N MET A 108 18.02 -3.73 24.95
CA MET A 108 16.69 -3.90 25.54
C MET A 108 16.53 -5.28 26.18
N THR A 109 15.73 -5.34 27.25
CA THR A 109 15.28 -6.62 27.80
C THR A 109 14.25 -7.28 26.88
N VAL A 110 14.05 -8.59 27.03
CA VAL A 110 13.03 -9.34 26.28
C VAL A 110 11.63 -8.74 26.51
N ALA A 111 11.33 -8.30 27.74
CA ALA A 111 10.08 -7.63 28.09
C ALA A 111 9.92 -6.28 27.38
N GLN A 112 10.97 -5.44 27.39
CA GLN A 112 10.98 -4.15 26.70
C GLN A 112 10.79 -4.32 25.20
N PHE A 113 11.47 -5.31 24.61
CA PHE A 113 11.30 -5.60 23.19
C PHE A 113 9.89 -6.10 22.85
N ALA A 114 9.30 -6.96 23.69
CA ALA A 114 7.91 -7.37 23.52
C ALA A 114 6.94 -6.18 23.60
N ALA A 115 7.17 -5.22 24.51
CA ALA A 115 6.40 -3.99 24.59
C ALA A 115 6.58 -3.11 23.35
N TYR A 116 7.78 -3.05 22.78
CA TYR A 116 8.06 -2.39 21.50
C TYR A 116 7.28 -3.06 20.35
N VAL A 117 7.30 -4.38 20.24
CA VAL A 117 6.51 -5.14 19.26
C VAL A 117 5.01 -4.83 19.41
N ALA A 118 4.51 -4.78 20.64
CA ALA A 118 3.13 -4.40 20.94
C ALA A 118 2.81 -2.97 20.47
N HIS A 119 3.74 -2.04 20.67
CA HIS A 119 3.63 -0.66 20.22
C HIS A 119 3.59 -0.56 18.70
N VAL A 120 4.54 -1.19 17.99
CA VAL A 120 4.58 -1.21 16.52
C VAL A 120 3.31 -1.83 15.95
N ARG A 121 2.85 -2.94 16.52
CA ARG A 121 1.60 -3.59 16.10
C ARG A 121 0.38 -2.70 16.31
N ARG A 122 0.32 -1.97 17.42
CA ARG A 122 -0.75 -0.97 17.65
C ARG A 122 -0.65 0.19 16.66
N GLY A 123 0.55 0.65 16.33
CA GLY A 123 0.79 1.64 15.28
C GLY A 123 0.30 1.18 13.92
N GLN A 124 0.69 -0.03 13.48
CA GLN A 124 0.21 -0.61 12.22
C GLN A 124 -1.30 -0.84 12.23
N ARG A 125 -1.89 -1.31 13.33
CA ARG A 125 -3.34 -1.43 13.45
C ARG A 125 -4.02 -0.07 13.39
N LYS A 126 -3.47 0.99 14.00
CA LYS A 126 -4.00 2.35 13.89
C LYS A 126 -3.85 2.94 12.49
N ALA A 127 -2.78 2.62 11.77
CA ALA A 127 -2.61 3.01 10.37
C ALA A 127 -3.59 2.25 9.46
N ALA A 128 -3.72 0.93 9.63
CA ALA A 128 -4.70 0.12 8.91
C ALA A 128 -6.15 0.46 9.29
N ALA A 129 -6.39 0.88 10.55
CA ALA A 129 -7.68 1.33 11.04
C ALA A 129 -7.88 2.84 10.91
N GLY A 130 -6.93 3.58 10.31
CA GLY A 130 -7.07 4.98 9.97
C GLY A 130 -7.57 5.07 8.53
N GLY A 131 -8.84 5.29 8.23
CA GLY A 131 -10.03 5.38 9.04
C GLY A 131 -11.20 4.94 8.17
N ARG A 132 -12.27 4.43 8.78
CA ARG A 132 -13.59 4.74 8.18
C ARG A 132 -13.63 6.27 8.15
N LYS A 133 -13.45 6.88 6.97
CA LYS A 133 -13.69 8.32 6.80
C LYS A 133 -15.04 8.58 7.49
N ARG A 134 -15.04 9.41 8.55
CA ARG A 134 -16.30 9.90 9.10
C ARG A 134 -17.06 10.44 7.90
N ALA A 135 -18.33 10.06 7.77
CA ALA A 135 -19.15 10.61 6.70
C ALA A 135 -18.96 12.13 6.72
N PRO A 136 -18.68 12.76 5.57
CA PRO A 136 -18.46 14.21 5.52
C PRO A 136 -19.65 14.88 6.21
N ARG A 137 -19.37 15.76 7.17
CA ARG A 137 -20.40 16.49 7.91
C ARG A 137 -20.60 17.87 7.31
N THR A 138 -19.50 18.45 6.86
CA THR A 138 -19.47 19.79 6.30
C THR A 138 -19.13 19.76 4.82
N THR A 139 -19.45 20.86 4.14
CA THR A 139 -19.10 21.11 2.75
C THR A 139 -17.58 21.09 2.58
N GLY A 140 -16.82 21.64 3.53
CA GLY A 140 -15.36 21.62 3.53
C GLY A 140 -14.78 20.21 3.44
N ASP A 141 -15.33 19.24 4.19
CA ASP A 141 -14.89 17.84 4.16
C ASP A 141 -15.01 17.22 2.76
N VAL A 142 -16.02 17.63 1.98
CA VAL A 142 -16.23 17.18 0.60
C VAL A 142 -15.29 17.91 -0.34
N LEU A 143 -15.21 19.25 -0.23
CA LEU A 143 -14.41 20.11 -1.10
C LEU A 143 -12.92 19.71 -1.08
N ASP A 144 -12.37 19.33 0.08
CA ASP A 144 -10.95 18.97 0.23
C ASP A 144 -10.52 17.75 -0.60
N GLY A 145 -11.47 16.95 -1.08
CA GLY A 145 -11.23 15.82 -1.97
C GLY A 145 -11.51 16.07 -3.46
N LEU A 146 -11.93 17.28 -3.85
CA LEU A 146 -12.36 17.57 -5.21
C LEU A 146 -11.19 18.05 -6.10
N ALA A 147 -11.35 17.82 -7.41
CA ALA A 147 -10.42 18.35 -8.41
C ALA A 147 -10.45 19.89 -8.42
N PRO A 148 -9.35 20.57 -8.79
CA PRO A 148 -9.24 22.04 -8.77
C PRO A 148 -10.33 22.77 -9.57
N ALA A 149 -10.73 22.23 -10.72
CA ALA A 149 -11.79 22.82 -11.54
C ALA A 149 -13.16 22.81 -10.85
N THR A 150 -13.46 21.74 -10.09
CA THR A 150 -14.71 21.61 -9.33
C THR A 150 -14.70 22.48 -8.07
N LEU A 151 -13.53 22.67 -7.46
CA LEU A 151 -13.32 23.62 -6.36
C LEU A 151 -13.57 25.07 -6.81
N ALA A 152 -13.01 25.47 -7.95
CA ALA A 152 -13.21 26.81 -8.51
C ALA A 152 -14.70 27.09 -8.77
N LEU A 153 -15.42 26.13 -9.35
CA LEU A 153 -16.87 26.21 -9.53
C LEU A 153 -17.61 26.36 -8.20
N ALA A 154 -17.25 25.59 -7.18
CA ALA A 154 -17.88 25.68 -5.86
C ALA A 154 -17.69 27.07 -5.23
N SER A 155 -16.49 27.65 -5.33
CA SER A 155 -16.21 29.01 -4.89
C SER A 155 -16.99 30.05 -5.70
N GLU A 156 -17.07 29.91 -7.02
CA GLU A 156 -17.82 30.81 -7.90
C GLU A 156 -19.31 30.82 -7.58
N LEU A 157 -19.88 29.65 -7.25
CA LEU A 157 -21.27 29.50 -6.83
C LEU A 157 -21.51 29.92 -5.37
N GLY A 158 -20.48 30.34 -4.64
CA GLY A 158 -20.59 30.84 -3.27
C GLY A 158 -20.83 29.76 -2.21
N LEU A 159 -20.39 28.52 -2.44
CA LEU A 159 -20.43 27.49 -1.39
C LEU A 159 -19.47 27.85 -0.26
N ARG A 160 -19.98 27.81 0.97
CA ARG A 160 -19.16 28.02 2.16
C ARG A 160 -18.71 26.71 2.77
N ARG A 161 -17.46 26.67 3.24
CA ARG A 161 -16.81 25.44 3.73
C ARG A 161 -17.43 24.98 5.05
N GLU A 162 -17.88 25.91 5.89
CA GLU A 162 -18.49 25.67 7.18
C GLU A 162 -19.95 25.19 7.12
N TRP A 163 -20.58 25.22 5.93
CA TRP A 163 -21.95 24.77 5.80
C TRP A 163 -22.07 23.26 5.99
N GLU A 164 -23.07 22.85 6.77
CA GLU A 164 -23.58 21.49 6.77
C GLU A 164 -24.03 21.09 5.35
N LEU A 165 -24.00 19.79 5.04
CA LEU A 165 -24.26 19.31 3.68
C LEU A 165 -25.65 19.69 3.15
N GLU A 166 -26.70 19.68 3.98
CA GLU A 166 -28.05 19.99 3.47
C GLU A 166 -28.25 21.45 3.05
N PRO A 167 -27.86 22.47 3.83
CA PRO A 167 -27.83 23.84 3.37
C PRO A 167 -27.08 24.02 2.04
N ALA A 168 -25.91 23.39 1.90
CA ALA A 168 -25.12 23.43 0.66
C ALA A 168 -25.84 22.79 -0.53
N ARG A 169 -26.48 21.63 -0.32
CA ARG A 169 -27.29 20.95 -1.36
C ARG A 169 -28.47 21.79 -1.80
N ARG A 170 -29.19 22.43 -0.86
CA ARG A 170 -30.31 23.34 -1.17
C ARG A 170 -29.84 24.56 -1.95
N HIS A 171 -28.68 25.11 -1.61
CA HIS A 171 -28.08 26.22 -2.35
C HIS A 171 -27.77 25.84 -3.79
N LEU A 172 -27.08 24.71 -4.01
CA LEU A 172 -26.79 24.24 -5.36
C LEU A 172 -28.04 23.85 -6.16
N ALA A 173 -29.09 23.36 -5.51
CA ALA A 173 -30.36 23.10 -6.19
C ALA A 173 -30.98 24.39 -6.73
N LYS A 174 -30.92 25.49 -5.97
CA LYS A 174 -31.38 26.82 -6.43
C LYS A 174 -30.52 27.33 -7.59
N GLU A 175 -29.19 27.22 -7.49
CA GLU A 175 -28.29 27.62 -8.57
C GLU A 175 -28.52 26.82 -9.84
N TYR A 176 -28.72 25.50 -9.71
CA TYR A 176 -29.08 24.64 -10.84
C TYR A 176 -30.36 25.10 -11.52
N LEU A 177 -31.42 25.40 -10.77
CA LEU A 177 -32.68 25.89 -11.34
C LEU A 177 -32.54 27.26 -12.00
N ARG A 178 -31.73 28.16 -11.43
CA ARG A 178 -31.42 29.47 -12.03
C ARG A 178 -30.73 29.32 -13.37
N TRP A 179 -29.74 28.43 -13.47
CA TRP A 179 -29.07 28.13 -14.73
C TRP A 179 -29.98 27.38 -15.71
N ASN A 180 -30.85 26.51 -15.22
CA ASN A 180 -31.78 25.77 -16.08
C ASN A 180 -32.80 26.70 -16.72
N ALA A 181 -33.31 27.70 -15.99
CA ALA A 181 -34.20 28.72 -16.56
C ALA A 181 -33.54 29.51 -17.69
N ARG A 182 -32.21 29.71 -17.64
CA ARG A 182 -31.47 30.42 -18.69
C ARG A 182 -31.40 29.67 -20.02
N ILE A 183 -31.60 28.35 -20.02
CA ILE A 183 -31.59 27.58 -21.28
C ILE A 183 -32.73 28.00 -22.21
N HIS A 184 -33.87 28.40 -21.62
CA HIS A 184 -35.03 28.88 -22.36
C HIS A 184 -34.85 30.33 -22.87
N LEU A 185 -33.91 31.08 -22.30
CA LEU A 185 -33.56 32.44 -22.72
C LEU A 185 -32.46 32.47 -23.78
N ALA A 186 -31.69 31.38 -23.91
CA ALA A 186 -30.62 31.27 -24.89
C ALA A 186 -31.20 31.11 -26.30
N THR A 187 -30.90 32.08 -27.16
CA THR A 187 -31.40 32.13 -28.55
C THR A 187 -30.42 31.52 -29.54
N ARG A 188 -29.13 31.54 -29.21
CA ARG A 188 -28.04 30.97 -30.01
C ARG A 188 -27.67 29.57 -29.52
N GLU A 189 -27.26 28.71 -30.44
CA GLU A 189 -26.88 27.33 -30.13
C GLU A 189 -25.64 27.25 -29.22
N GLU A 190 -24.65 28.10 -29.46
CA GLU A 190 -23.44 28.19 -28.63
C GLU A 190 -23.75 28.58 -27.18
N GLU A 191 -24.69 29.49 -26.98
CA GLU A 191 -25.15 29.91 -25.64
C GLU A 191 -25.88 28.76 -24.93
N ARG A 192 -26.71 28.00 -25.65
CA ARG A 192 -27.37 26.81 -25.12
C ARG A 192 -26.36 25.75 -24.71
N ALA A 193 -25.34 25.50 -25.54
CA ALA A 193 -24.27 24.57 -25.25
C ALA A 193 -23.47 24.99 -24.00
N ALA A 194 -23.17 26.28 -23.84
CA ALA A 194 -22.49 26.81 -22.66
C ALA A 194 -23.33 26.66 -21.38
N VAL A 195 -24.64 26.95 -21.45
CA VAL A 195 -25.57 26.76 -20.33
C VAL A 195 -25.68 25.27 -19.96
N GLN A 196 -25.76 24.39 -20.96
CA GLN A 196 -25.83 22.95 -20.74
C GLN A 196 -24.57 22.41 -20.07
N ALA A 197 -23.38 22.78 -20.57
CA ALA A 197 -22.10 22.41 -19.96
C ALA A 197 -22.00 22.89 -18.51
N ARG A 198 -22.54 24.08 -18.22
CA ARG A 198 -22.60 24.63 -16.87
C ARG A 198 -23.53 23.85 -15.95
N LEU A 199 -24.69 23.42 -16.44
CA LEU A 199 -25.62 22.57 -15.70
C LEU A 199 -25.00 21.21 -15.34
N GLU A 200 -24.26 20.60 -16.26
CA GLU A 200 -23.53 19.35 -16.01
C GLU A 200 -22.43 19.51 -14.95
N GLN A 201 -21.72 20.63 -14.96
CA GLN A 201 -20.73 20.96 -13.93
C GLN A 201 -21.39 21.10 -12.54
N ILE A 202 -22.52 21.82 -12.45
CA ILE A 202 -23.29 21.96 -11.20
C ILE A 202 -23.87 20.59 -10.77
N GLY A 203 -24.34 19.78 -11.72
CA GLY A 203 -24.84 18.42 -11.48
C GLY A 203 -23.79 17.53 -10.80
N ARG A 204 -22.57 17.49 -11.35
CA ARG A 204 -21.44 16.75 -10.77
C ARG A 204 -21.09 17.23 -9.35
N LEU A 205 -21.13 18.53 -9.11
CA LEU A 205 -20.89 19.09 -7.77
C LEU A 205 -22.00 18.71 -6.77
N ARG A 206 -23.26 18.62 -7.21
CA ARG A 206 -24.38 18.15 -6.38
C ARG A 206 -24.26 16.66 -6.04
N GLU A 207 -23.81 15.84 -6.98
CA GLU A 207 -23.53 14.42 -6.74
C GLU A 207 -22.42 14.24 -5.70
N ALA A 208 -21.34 15.03 -5.80
CA ALA A 208 -20.25 14.98 -4.83
C ALA A 208 -20.69 15.31 -3.39
N LEU A 209 -21.66 16.20 -3.21
CA LEU A 209 -22.24 16.54 -1.90
C LEU A 209 -23.30 15.55 -1.42
N THR A 210 -23.66 14.55 -2.21
CA THR A 210 -24.63 13.53 -1.80
C THR A 210 -23.92 12.45 -0.98
N PRO A 211 -24.38 12.11 0.22
CA PRO A 211 -23.75 11.07 1.01
C PRO A 211 -23.83 9.74 0.26
N ALA A 212 -22.71 9.00 0.22
CA ALA A 212 -22.69 7.64 -0.30
C ALA A 212 -23.71 6.81 0.50
N ARG A 213 -24.79 6.38 -0.17
CA ARG A 213 -25.76 5.45 0.43
C ARG A 213 -24.98 4.19 0.84
N ARG A 214 -24.96 3.90 2.14
CA ARG A 214 -24.51 2.62 2.68
C ARG A 214 -25.63 1.59 2.56
#